data_AF-T0XZC4-F1
#
_entry.id   AF-T0XZC4-F1
#
_cell.length_a   1.000
_cell.length_b   1.000
_cell.length_c   1.000
_cell.angle_alpha   90.00
_cell.angle_beta   90.00
_cell.angle_gamma   90.00
#
_symmetry.space_group_name_H-M   'P 1'
#
loop_
_entity.id
_entity.type
_entity.pdbx_description
1 polymer ?
#
loop_
_entity_poly.entity_id
_entity_poly.type
_entity_poly.pdbx_seq_one_letter_code
_entity_poly.pdbx_strand_id
1 'polypeptide(L)'
;MWGLFVLAPFLADHVDPWVNDKLGALPGVGRLFRGPPLGIGMLTAGLVLAIMVIPFISSVMCEVFHTVPTRLKESAYALGSTTWEVVWNIVLPYTRSAVIGGIFLGLGRALGETMAVTFVLGNAHQFSESLLMPSSSIASVIANEFTEASSDLHRSTLIALGFLLFVVTFIVLAIAKLLLLRLARKEGNA
;
A
#
# COMPACT_ATOMS: atom_id res chain seq x y z
N MET A 1 2.01 -9.51 13.55
CA MET A 1 2.54 -9.47 14.93
C MET A 1 3.91 -8.80 15.03
N TRP A 2 4.87 -9.06 14.14
CA TRP A 2 6.17 -8.33 14.14
C TRP A 2 6.02 -6.81 14.16
N GLY A 3 5.12 -6.25 13.33
CA GLY A 3 4.90 -4.79 13.28
C GLY A 3 4.47 -4.19 14.62
N LEU A 4 3.68 -4.91 15.42
CA LEU A 4 3.24 -4.44 16.74
C LEU A 4 4.31 -4.65 17.81
N PHE A 5 5.03 -5.78 17.80
CA PHE A 5 5.98 -6.12 18.87
C PHE A 5 7.41 -5.63 18.63
N VAL A 6 7.77 -5.28 17.40
CA VAL A 6 9.13 -4.85 17.03
C VAL A 6 9.10 -3.43 16.50
N LEU A 7 8.28 -3.16 15.48
CA LEU A 7 8.31 -1.87 14.82
C LEU A 7 7.64 -0.77 15.64
N ALA A 8 6.48 -1.04 16.27
CA ALA A 8 5.79 -0.06 17.11
C ALA A 8 6.64 0.43 18.31
N PRO A 9 7.25 -0.44 19.15
CA PRO A 9 8.10 0.04 20.23
C PRO A 9 9.35 0.76 19.71
N PHE A 10 9.94 0.28 18.61
CA PHE A 10 11.07 0.98 17.98
C PHE A 10 10.70 2.41 17.52
N LEU A 11 9.53 2.57 16.90
CA LEU A 11 9.02 3.88 16.48
C LEU A 11 8.71 4.76 17.70
N ALA A 12 8.06 4.22 18.74
CA ALA A 12 7.75 4.95 19.98
C ALA A 12 9.01 5.49 20.67
N ASP A 13 10.07 4.68 20.73
CA ASP A 13 11.29 5.02 21.48
C ASP A 13 12.24 5.95 20.71
N HIS A 14 12.33 5.78 19.38
CA HIS A 14 13.37 6.46 18.59
C HIS A 14 12.84 7.44 17.54
N VAL A 15 11.70 7.13 16.91
CA VAL A 15 11.26 7.86 15.71
C VAL A 15 10.19 8.89 16.03
N ASP A 16 9.15 8.53 16.77
CA ASP A 16 8.09 9.46 17.17
C ASP A 16 8.63 10.68 17.94
N PRO A 17 9.56 10.53 18.91
CA PRO A 17 10.13 11.67 19.62
C PRO A 17 10.97 12.57 18.70
N TRP A 18 11.73 11.96 17.78
CA TRP A 18 12.57 12.68 16.82
C TRP A 18 11.73 13.44 15.78
N VAL A 19 10.69 12.80 15.25
CA VAL A 19 9.74 13.38 14.30
C VAL A 19 8.99 14.55 14.96
N ASN A 20 8.56 14.40 16.21
CA ASN A 20 7.84 15.44 16.91
C ASN A 20 8.75 16.65 17.24
N ASP A 21 10.02 16.42 17.60
CA ASP A 21 11.00 17.48 17.85
C ASP A 21 11.42 18.24 16.57
N LYS A 22 11.64 17.53 15.46
CA LYS A 22 12.16 18.13 14.21
C LYS A 22 11.08 18.56 13.22
N LEU A 23 10.13 17.67 12.91
CA LEU A 23 9.06 17.94 11.95
C LEU A 23 7.84 18.58 12.60
N GLY A 24 7.56 18.30 13.88
CA GLY A 24 6.45 18.91 14.63
C GLY A 24 6.58 20.44 14.81
N ALA A 25 7.80 20.98 14.72
CA ALA A 25 8.08 22.41 14.84
C ALA A 25 7.85 23.20 13.54
N LEU A 26 7.71 22.54 12.39
CA LEU A 26 7.54 23.21 11.10
C LEU A 26 6.09 23.71 10.90
N PRO A 27 5.86 24.98 10.54
CA PRO A 27 4.52 25.49 10.25
C PRO A 27 3.96 24.79 8.99
N GLY A 28 2.71 24.33 9.06
CA GLY A 28 2.03 23.56 8.00
C GLY A 28 2.22 22.06 8.15
N VAL A 29 3.45 21.56 8.01
CA VAL A 29 3.77 20.12 8.06
C VAL A 29 3.68 19.55 9.48
N GLY A 30 3.99 20.36 10.50
CA GLY A 30 3.98 19.92 11.89
C GLY A 30 2.60 19.48 12.41
N ARG A 31 1.49 19.93 11.82
CA ARG A 31 0.15 19.42 12.18
C ARG A 31 -0.02 17.93 11.85
N LEU A 32 0.64 17.47 10.80
CA LEU A 32 0.56 16.09 10.31
C LEU A 32 1.43 15.11 11.14
N PHE A 33 2.42 15.63 11.86
CA PHE A 33 3.43 14.85 12.58
C PHE A 33 3.44 15.13 14.09
N ARG A 34 2.37 15.71 14.63
CA ARG A 34 2.19 15.94 16.07
C ARG A 34 1.29 14.87 16.67
N GLY A 35 1.82 14.07 17.58
CA GLY A 35 1.04 13.04 18.26
C GLY A 35 1.76 12.51 19.49
N PRO A 36 1.06 11.81 20.39
CA PRO A 36 1.69 11.11 21.49
C PRO A 36 2.61 10.00 20.94
N PRO A 37 3.82 9.80 21.49
CA PRO A 37 4.78 8.78 21.04
C PRO A 37 4.33 7.40 21.52
N LEU A 38 3.26 6.89 20.92
CA LEU A 38 2.68 5.59 21.25
C LEU A 38 3.24 4.48 20.36
N GLY A 39 3.93 4.81 19.26
CA GLY A 39 4.37 3.83 18.26
C GLY A 39 3.25 3.23 17.42
N ILE A 40 1.99 3.47 17.79
CA ILE A 40 0.77 3.07 17.08
C ILE A 40 0.12 4.28 16.41
N GLY A 41 -0.25 4.14 15.14
CA GLY A 41 -0.76 5.25 14.33
C GLY A 41 -0.78 4.92 12.84
N MET A 42 -1.29 5.87 12.04
CA MET A 42 -1.36 5.70 10.58
C MET A 42 0.01 5.53 9.93
N LEU A 43 1.03 6.27 10.42
CA LEU A 43 2.39 6.19 9.90
C LEU A 43 3.00 4.78 10.11
N THR A 44 2.93 4.28 11.34
CA THR A 44 3.39 2.93 11.70
C THR A 44 2.65 1.88 10.88
N ALA A 45 1.33 1.98 10.75
CA ALA A 45 0.52 1.04 9.98
C ALA A 45 0.90 1.05 8.49
N GLY A 46 1.14 2.22 7.91
CA GLY A 46 1.61 2.37 6.53
C GLY A 46 3.01 1.80 6.31
N LEU A 47 3.93 1.97 7.26
CA LEU A 47 5.27 1.37 7.20
C LEU A 47 5.23 -0.15 7.25
N VAL A 48 4.45 -0.72 8.17
CA VAL A 48 4.26 -2.19 8.24
C VAL A 48 3.71 -2.72 6.92
N LEU A 49 2.67 -2.07 6.39
CA LEU A 49 2.06 -2.44 5.13
C LEU A 49 3.04 -2.35 3.95
N ALA A 50 3.85 -1.29 3.89
CA ALA A 50 4.86 -1.12 2.84
C ALA A 50 5.88 -2.25 2.88
N ILE A 51 6.43 -2.58 4.06
CA ILE A 51 7.40 -3.67 4.22
C ILE A 51 6.81 -5.02 3.77
N MET A 52 5.52 -5.27 4.04
CA MET A 52 4.84 -6.50 3.62
C MET A 52 4.57 -6.57 2.11
N VAL A 53 4.24 -5.44 1.48
CA VAL A 53 3.85 -5.38 0.06
C VAL A 53 5.05 -5.30 -0.88
N ILE A 54 6.17 -4.72 -0.44
CA ILE A 54 7.43 -4.65 -1.21
C ILE A 54 7.86 -5.99 -1.82
N PRO A 55 8.00 -7.11 -1.07
CA PRO A 55 8.44 -8.37 -1.65
C PRO A 55 7.46 -8.92 -2.68
N PHE A 56 6.16 -8.69 -2.49
CA PHE A 56 5.14 -9.08 -3.46
C PHE A 56 5.28 -8.30 -4.78
N ILE A 57 5.33 -6.96 -4.70
CA ILE A 57 5.50 -6.11 -5.88
C ILE A 57 6.82 -6.44 -6.58
N SER A 58 7.92 -6.59 -5.84
CA SER A 58 9.22 -6.92 -6.40
C SER A 58 9.21 -8.24 -7.17
N SER A 59 8.56 -9.29 -6.65
CA SER A 59 8.43 -10.57 -7.35
C SER A 59 7.64 -10.43 -8.65
N VAL A 60 6.53 -9.68 -8.63
CA VAL A 60 5.72 -9.44 -9.84
C VAL A 60 6.50 -8.62 -10.87
N MET A 61 7.23 -7.58 -10.43
CA MET A 61 8.05 -6.77 -11.33
C MET A 61 9.18 -7.60 -11.97
N CYS A 62 9.82 -8.49 -11.22
CA CYS A 62 10.83 -9.40 -11.77
C CYS A 62 10.26 -10.25 -12.91
N GLU A 63 9.09 -10.86 -12.72
CA GLU A 63 8.43 -11.66 -13.75
C GLU A 63 8.09 -10.81 -14.99
N VAL A 64 7.58 -9.61 -14.78
CA VAL A 64 7.29 -8.64 -15.85
C VAL A 64 8.54 -8.29 -16.65
N PHE A 65 9.67 -8.02 -16.01
CA PHE A 65 10.92 -7.67 -16.72
C PHE A 65 11.53 -8.85 -17.48
N HIS A 66 11.25 -10.09 -17.08
CA HIS A 66 11.67 -11.28 -17.84
C HIS A 66 10.90 -11.47 -19.14
N THR A 67 9.75 -10.81 -19.32
CA THR A 67 8.99 -10.86 -20.58
C THR A 67 9.65 -10.04 -21.70
N VAL A 68 10.60 -9.15 -21.38
CA VAL A 68 11.32 -8.34 -22.37
C VAL A 68 12.25 -9.24 -23.21
N PRO A 69 12.09 -9.26 -24.54
CA PRO A 69 12.91 -10.06 -25.43
C PRO A 69 14.42 -9.83 -25.23
N THR A 70 15.18 -10.90 -25.08
CA THR A 70 16.64 -10.81 -24.84
C THR A 70 17.36 -10.10 -25.98
N ARG A 71 16.90 -10.26 -27.23
CA ARG A 71 17.48 -9.59 -28.41
C ARG A 71 17.46 -8.06 -28.29
N LEU A 72 16.41 -7.47 -27.71
CA LEU A 72 16.34 -6.01 -27.50
C LEU A 72 17.40 -5.54 -26.50
N LYS A 73 17.63 -6.34 -25.45
CA LYS A 73 18.65 -6.05 -24.42
C LYS A 73 20.06 -6.21 -24.99
N GLU A 74 20.34 -7.29 -25.70
CA GLU A 74 21.65 -7.59 -26.30
C GLU A 74 22.04 -6.57 -27.38
N SER A 75 21.10 -6.15 -28.23
CA SER A 75 21.37 -5.10 -29.24
C SER A 75 21.76 -3.77 -28.60
N ALA A 76 21.16 -3.41 -27.47
CA ALA A 76 21.51 -2.18 -26.75
C ALA A 76 22.89 -2.29 -26.09
N TYR A 77 23.21 -3.44 -25.49
CA TYR A 77 24.56 -3.68 -24.99
C TYR A 77 25.61 -3.65 -26.11
N ALA A 78 25.28 -4.15 -27.31
CA ALA A 78 26.16 -4.10 -28.48
C ALA A 78 26.42 -2.66 -28.99
N LEU A 79 25.49 -1.74 -28.73
CA LEU A 79 25.66 -0.31 -29.01
C LEU A 79 26.46 0.43 -27.91
N GLY A 80 26.96 -0.29 -26.90
CA GLY A 80 27.72 0.27 -25.79
C GLY A 80 26.86 0.85 -24.67
N SER A 81 25.55 0.58 -24.63
CA SER A 81 24.68 1.04 -23.55
C SER A 81 25.01 0.37 -22.22
N THR A 82 24.91 1.15 -21.14
CA THR A 82 25.07 0.64 -19.77
C THR A 82 23.83 -0.11 -19.29
N THR A 83 23.96 -0.93 -18.24
CA THR A 83 22.82 -1.63 -17.62
C THR A 83 21.73 -0.66 -17.17
N TRP A 84 22.11 0.52 -16.67
CA TRP A 84 21.18 1.57 -16.25
C TRP A 84 20.39 2.13 -17.44
N GLU A 85 21.05 2.41 -18.56
CA GLU A 85 20.40 2.90 -19.79
C GLU A 85 19.47 1.85 -20.39
N VAL A 86 19.87 0.58 -20.40
CA VAL A 86 19.01 -0.53 -20.89
C VAL A 86 17.75 -0.65 -20.03
N VAL A 87 17.88 -0.55 -18.70
CA VAL A 87 16.72 -0.60 -17.81
C VAL A 87 15.79 0.59 -18.06
N TRP A 88 16.32 1.81 -18.07
CA TRP A 88 15.50 3.02 -18.13
C TRP A 88 14.90 3.29 -19.52
N ASN A 89 15.65 3.02 -20.59
CA ASN A 89 15.24 3.35 -21.95
C ASN A 89 14.57 2.21 -22.72
N ILE A 90 14.73 0.95 -22.27
CA ILE A 90 14.22 -0.22 -23.00
C ILE A 90 13.30 -1.05 -22.13
N VAL A 91 13.77 -1.54 -20.97
CA VAL A 91 12.98 -2.45 -20.13
C VAL A 91 11.76 -1.74 -19.54
N LEU A 92 11.95 -0.58 -18.92
CA LEU A 92 10.87 0.17 -18.26
C LEU A 92 9.79 0.63 -19.27
N PRO A 93 10.13 1.21 -20.44
CA PRO A 93 9.14 1.65 -21.42
C PRO A 93 8.41 0.48 -22.08
N TYR A 94 9.11 -0.63 -22.35
CA TYR A 94 8.52 -1.84 -22.93
C TYR A 94 7.49 -2.46 -21.96
N THR A 95 7.79 -2.47 -20.67
CA THR A 95 6.94 -3.11 -19.65
C THR A 95 6.03 -2.14 -18.88
N ARG A 96 5.98 -0.85 -19.24
CA ARG A 96 5.27 0.20 -18.50
C ARG A 96 3.84 -0.17 -18.12
N SER A 97 3.16 -0.84 -19.03
CA SER A 97 1.80 -1.35 -18.94
C SER A 97 1.63 -2.39 -17.85
N ALA A 98 2.51 -3.39 -17.88
CA ALA A 98 2.56 -4.49 -16.93
C ALA A 98 3.07 -4.01 -15.55
N VAL A 99 4.00 -3.06 -15.51
CA VAL A 99 4.47 -2.40 -14.27
C VAL A 99 3.30 -1.70 -13.57
N ILE A 100 2.53 -0.89 -14.29
CA ILE A 100 1.34 -0.21 -13.74
C ILE A 100 0.34 -1.24 -13.21
N GLY A 101 0.05 -2.29 -13.98
CA GLY A 101 -0.86 -3.36 -13.56
C GLY A 101 -0.38 -4.11 -12.31
N GLY A 102 0.92 -4.39 -12.20
CA GLY A 102 1.51 -5.02 -11.02
C GLY A 102 1.49 -4.13 -9.77
N ILE A 103 1.64 -2.81 -9.93
CA ILE A 103 1.46 -1.85 -8.82
C ILE A 103 0.01 -1.88 -8.33
N PHE A 104 -0.98 -1.83 -9.23
CA PHE A 104 -2.39 -1.92 -8.85
C PHE A 104 -2.74 -3.26 -8.19
N LEU A 105 -2.13 -4.36 -8.64
CA LEU A 105 -2.27 -5.67 -8.00
C LEU A 105 -1.69 -5.66 -6.57
N GLY A 106 -0.52 -5.04 -6.39
CA GLY A 106 0.10 -4.84 -5.08
C GLY A 106 -0.75 -4.02 -4.12
N LEU A 107 -1.33 -2.91 -4.61
CA LEU A 107 -2.27 -2.09 -3.84
C LEU A 107 -3.54 -2.88 -3.47
N GLY A 108 -4.08 -3.67 -4.40
CA GLY A 108 -5.22 -4.55 -4.12
C GLY A 108 -4.91 -5.58 -3.02
N ARG A 109 -3.70 -6.14 -3.02
CA ARG A 109 -3.23 -7.02 -1.93
C ARG A 109 -3.12 -6.27 -0.62
N ALA A 110 -2.55 -5.07 -0.63
CA ALA A 110 -2.37 -4.22 0.54
C ALA A 110 -3.73 -3.90 1.21
N LEU A 111 -4.75 -3.60 0.41
CA LEU A 111 -6.12 -3.39 0.87
C LEU A 111 -6.71 -4.64 1.56
N GLY A 112 -6.25 -5.83 1.19
CA GLY A 112 -6.66 -7.11 1.79
C GLY A 112 -5.91 -7.47 3.08
N GLU A 113 -4.76 -6.85 3.39
CA GLU A 113 -3.98 -7.09 4.62
C GLU A 113 -4.54 -6.35 5.84
N THR A 114 -5.86 -6.38 5.97
CA THR A 114 -6.66 -5.60 6.92
C THR A 114 -6.40 -5.95 8.38
N MET A 115 -6.09 -7.22 8.68
CA MET A 115 -5.83 -7.65 10.05
C MET A 115 -4.50 -7.11 10.59
N ALA A 116 -3.45 -7.05 9.77
CA ALA A 116 -2.16 -6.51 10.20
C ALA A 116 -2.28 -5.02 10.56
N VAL A 117 -3.01 -4.27 9.72
CA VAL A 117 -3.26 -2.84 9.90
C VAL A 117 -4.13 -2.56 11.13
N THR A 118 -5.15 -3.40 11.39
CA THR A 118 -6.05 -3.26 12.54
C THR A 118 -5.31 -3.22 13.87
N PHE A 119 -4.34 -4.12 14.09
CA PHE A 119 -3.59 -4.17 15.34
C PHE A 119 -2.63 -2.99 15.53
N VAL A 120 -2.13 -2.41 14.45
CA VAL A 120 -1.11 -1.34 14.50
C VAL A 120 -1.74 0.06 14.54
N LEU A 121 -2.96 0.21 14.01
CA LEU A 121 -3.70 1.47 13.99
C LEU A 121 -4.25 1.92 15.36
N GLY A 122 -4.40 1.01 16.32
CA GLY A 122 -4.89 1.32 17.67
C GLY A 122 -6.41 1.48 17.80
N ASN A 123 -7.17 1.33 16.70
CA ASN A 123 -8.64 1.33 16.66
C ASN A 123 -9.32 2.49 17.42
N ALA A 124 -8.88 3.72 17.17
CA ALA A 124 -9.53 4.91 17.72
C ALA A 124 -10.53 5.51 16.72
N HIS A 125 -11.73 5.82 17.19
CA HIS A 125 -12.81 6.44 16.40
C HIS A 125 -12.71 7.98 16.29
N GLN A 126 -11.51 8.52 16.46
CA GLN A 126 -11.29 9.96 16.38
C GLN A 126 -10.66 10.32 15.04
N PHE A 127 -11.32 11.17 14.28
CA PHE A 127 -10.74 11.75 13.07
C PHE A 127 -9.70 12.78 13.50
N SER A 128 -8.43 12.44 13.28
CA SER A 128 -7.31 13.35 13.49
C SER A 128 -6.52 13.51 12.19
N GLU A 129 -6.08 14.73 11.90
CA GLU A 129 -5.23 15.03 10.74
C GLU A 129 -3.78 14.55 10.92
N SER A 130 -3.41 14.11 12.12
CA SER A 130 -2.04 13.68 12.41
C SER A 130 -1.82 12.19 12.13
N LEU A 131 -0.76 11.89 11.38
CA LEU A 131 -0.33 10.53 11.02
C LEU A 131 0.18 9.72 12.23
N LEU A 132 0.58 10.39 13.31
CA LEU A 132 1.03 9.75 14.55
C LEU A 132 -0.13 9.40 15.48
N MET A 133 -1.35 9.86 15.19
CA MET A 133 -2.51 9.49 16.01
C MET A 133 -3.10 8.14 15.57
N PRO A 134 -3.64 7.37 16.53
CA PRO A 134 -4.43 6.19 16.23
C PRO A 134 -5.65 6.52 15.37
N SER A 135 -6.04 5.59 14.51
CA SER A 135 -7.23 5.70 13.65
C SER A 135 -7.93 4.35 13.55
N SER A 136 -9.10 4.30 12.94
CA SER A 136 -9.74 3.06 12.51
C SER A 136 -9.82 3.00 10.98
N SER A 137 -9.86 1.78 10.46
CA SER A 137 -10.13 1.47 9.04
C SER A 137 -11.50 0.81 8.92
N ILE A 138 -12.15 0.92 7.76
CA ILE A 138 -13.46 0.27 7.54
C ILE A 138 -13.41 -1.23 7.87
N ALA A 139 -12.31 -1.91 7.50
CA ALA A 139 -12.14 -3.32 7.80
C ALA A 139 -11.92 -3.62 9.29
N SER A 140 -11.19 -2.77 10.01
CA SER A 140 -11.00 -2.94 11.46
C SER A 140 -12.28 -2.71 12.25
N VAL A 141 -13.10 -1.74 11.83
CA VAL A 141 -14.41 -1.47 12.44
C VAL A 141 -15.33 -2.68 12.26
N ILE A 142 -15.39 -3.24 11.04
CA ILE A 142 -16.16 -4.48 10.79
C ILE A 142 -15.63 -5.64 11.63
N ALA A 143 -14.31 -5.86 11.68
CA ALA A 143 -13.74 -6.99 12.40
C ALA A 143 -13.98 -6.93 13.92
N ASN A 144 -13.89 -5.74 14.51
CA ASN A 144 -13.99 -5.56 15.96
C ASN A 144 -15.44 -5.39 16.44
N GLU A 145 -16.29 -4.70 15.68
CA GLU A 145 -17.63 -4.34 16.14
C GLU A 145 -18.73 -5.29 15.64
N PHE A 146 -18.47 -6.12 14.61
CA PHE A 146 -19.49 -7.05 14.11
C PHE A 146 -19.91 -8.09 15.14
N THR A 147 -19.02 -8.47 16.05
CA THR A 147 -19.32 -9.41 17.14
C THR A 147 -20.03 -8.73 18.32
N GLU A 148 -19.91 -7.41 18.45
CA GLU A 148 -20.47 -6.60 19.55
C GLU A 148 -21.78 -5.89 19.17
N ALA A 149 -22.19 -5.98 17.89
CA ALA A 149 -23.39 -5.37 17.34
C ALA A 149 -24.68 -6.00 17.90
N SER A 150 -25.21 -5.42 18.98
CA SER A 150 -26.41 -5.90 19.69
C SER A 150 -27.73 -5.32 19.17
N SER A 151 -27.71 -4.22 18.39
CA SER A 151 -28.91 -3.60 17.81
C SER A 151 -29.01 -3.84 16.30
N ASP A 152 -30.25 -3.97 15.79
CA ASP A 152 -30.52 -4.21 14.36
C ASP A 152 -29.98 -3.08 13.46
N LEU A 153 -29.99 -1.83 13.96
CA LEU A 153 -29.47 -0.68 13.24
C LEU A 153 -27.95 -0.75 13.12
N HIS A 154 -27.22 -1.07 14.20
CA HIS A 154 -25.76 -1.19 14.18
C HIS A 154 -25.28 -2.29 13.24
N ARG A 155 -25.96 -3.45 13.26
CA ARG A 155 -25.67 -4.56 12.35
C ARG A 155 -25.90 -4.19 10.89
N SER A 156 -27.00 -3.48 10.61
CA SER A 156 -27.32 -3.01 9.26
C SER A 156 -26.26 -2.03 8.73
N THR A 157 -25.76 -1.12 9.58
CA THR A 157 -24.67 -0.19 9.21
C THR A 157 -23.36 -0.92 8.91
N LEU A 158 -22.99 -1.93 9.70
CA LEU A 158 -21.78 -2.72 9.45
C LEU A 158 -21.86 -3.53 8.15
N ILE A 159 -23.04 -4.09 7.83
CA ILE A 159 -23.27 -4.76 6.55
C ILE A 159 -23.14 -3.78 5.38
N ALA A 160 -23.68 -2.56 5.52
CA ALA A 160 -23.55 -1.50 4.51
C ALA A 160 -22.09 -1.07 4.30
N LEU A 161 -21.30 -0.94 5.38
CA LEU A 161 -19.86 -0.68 5.31
C LEU A 161 -19.10 -1.81 4.61
N GLY A 162 -19.45 -3.07 4.89
CA GLY A 162 -18.89 -4.23 4.20
C GLY A 162 -19.21 -4.23 2.70
N PHE A 163 -20.45 -3.91 2.34
CA PHE A 163 -20.85 -3.76 0.93
C PHE A 163 -20.08 -2.63 0.23
N LEU A 164 -19.93 -1.48 0.89
CA LEU A 164 -19.14 -0.36 0.36
C LEU A 164 -17.68 -0.78 0.11
N LEU A 165 -17.06 -1.46 1.07
CA LEU A 165 -15.69 -1.95 0.94
C LEU A 165 -15.56 -2.97 -0.22
N PHE A 166 -16.54 -3.86 -0.36
CA PHE A 166 -16.60 -4.80 -1.49
C PHE A 166 -16.69 -4.06 -2.83
N VAL A 167 -17.57 -3.06 -2.96
CA VAL A 167 -17.72 -2.29 -4.21
C VAL A 167 -16.43 -1.56 -4.56
N VAL A 168 -15.78 -0.90 -3.60
CA VAL A 168 -14.53 -0.17 -3.83
C VAL A 168 -13.42 -1.13 -4.27
N THR A 169 -13.22 -2.23 -3.55
CA THR A 169 -12.19 -3.22 -3.90
C THR A 169 -12.46 -3.87 -5.25
N PHE A 170 -13.72 -4.22 -5.55
CA PHE A 170 -14.13 -4.75 -6.84
C PHE A 170 -13.81 -3.78 -7.98
N ILE A 171 -14.13 -2.49 -7.86
CA ILE A 171 -13.85 -1.48 -8.88
C ILE A 171 -12.33 -1.38 -9.13
N VAL A 172 -11.53 -1.29 -8.06
CA VAL A 172 -10.07 -1.19 -8.19
C VAL A 172 -9.50 -2.42 -8.89
N LEU A 173 -9.88 -3.63 -8.46
CA LEU A 173 -9.39 -4.88 -9.07
C LEU A 173 -9.89 -5.04 -10.51
N ALA A 174 -11.12 -4.63 -10.81
CA ALA A 174 -11.68 -4.67 -12.16
C ALA A 174 -10.91 -3.74 -13.11
N ILE A 175 -10.62 -2.50 -12.68
CA ILE A 175 -9.81 -1.56 -13.46
C ILE A 175 -8.41 -2.12 -13.71
N ALA A 176 -7.76 -2.64 -12.67
CA ALA A 176 -6.43 -3.25 -12.79
C ALA A 176 -6.41 -4.38 -13.82
N LYS A 177 -7.39 -5.29 -13.75
CA LYS A 177 -7.52 -6.43 -14.68
C LYS A 177 -7.83 -5.97 -16.11
N LEU A 178 -8.72 -4.98 -16.27
CA LEU A 178 -9.07 -4.44 -17.59
C LEU A 178 -7.90 -3.74 -18.27
N LEU A 179 -7.07 -3.01 -17.53
CA LEU A 179 -5.85 -2.39 -18.06
C LEU A 179 -4.89 -3.46 -18.59
N LEU A 180 -4.62 -4.51 -17.81
CA LEU A 180 -3.78 -5.62 -18.25
C LEU A 180 -4.28 -6.29 -19.53
N LEU A 181 -5.59 -6.58 -19.61
CA LEU A 181 -6.20 -7.20 -20.79
C LEU A 181 -6.13 -6.31 -22.04
N ARG A 182 -6.30 -5.00 -21.89
CA ARG A 182 -6.18 -4.05 -23.02
C ARG A 182 -4.76 -3.96 -23.57
N LEU A 183 -3.77 -4.20 -22.72
CA LEU A 183 -2.35 -4.10 -23.05
C LEU A 183 -1.86 -5.34 -23.80
N ALA A 184 -2.26 -6.55 -23.36
CA ALA A 184 -2.01 -7.79 -24.09
C ALA A 184 -2.57 -7.75 -25.52
N ARG A 185 -3.72 -7.09 -25.73
CA ARG A 185 -4.33 -6.93 -27.07
C ARG A 185 -3.57 -5.94 -27.97
N LYS A 186 -2.82 -4.99 -27.41
CA LYS A 186 -2.09 -3.99 -28.17
C LYS A 186 -0.73 -4.51 -28.67
N GLU A 187 -0.14 -5.47 -27.96
CA GLU A 187 1.10 -6.15 -28.35
C GLU A 187 0.89 -7.16 -29.48
N GLY A 188 -0.30 -7.78 -29.60
CA GLY A 188 -0.62 -8.68 -30.71
C GLY A 188 -0.93 -7.99 -32.06
N ASN A 189 -0.91 -6.66 -32.11
CA ASN A 189 -1.27 -5.84 -33.28
C ASN A 189 -0.10 -4.99 -33.81
N ALA A 190 1.13 -5.23 -33.34
CA ALA A 190 2.35 -4.54 -33.77
C ALA A 190 3.33 -5.51 -34.42
#